data_AF-A0A6J1PI78-F1
#
_entry.id   AF-A0A6J1PI78-F1
#
_cell.length_a   1.000
_cell.length_b   1.000
_cell.length_c   1.000
_cell.angle_alpha   90.00
_cell.angle_beta   90.00
_cell.angle_gamma   90.00
#
_symmetry.space_group_name_H-M   'P 1'
#
loop_
_entity.id
_entity.type
_entity.pdbx_description
1 polymer ?
#
loop_
_entity_poly.entity_id
_entity_poly.type
_entity_poly.pdbx_seq_one_letter_code
_entity_poly.pdbx_strand_id
1 'polypeptide(L)'
;MAGKAIPDKSATQAKKNEGKIRLPRSAAVVITSAGGEYEELLKEARSNINLAELGITKGLKPKRAMTGGLIIEIPGSGNSDKADKLAERLTQLFEGRSDVKVSRPMKTAEIRVLDLDDSVTAENLAEAIAELGGCSRA
;
A
#
# COMPACT_ATOMS: atom_id res chain seq x y z
N MET A 1 20.48 5.80 63.88
CA MET A 1 19.78 6.14 62.63
C MET A 1 20.26 5.18 61.54
N ALA A 2 19.48 4.15 61.21
CA ALA A 2 19.85 3.18 60.19
C ALA A 2 18.97 3.44 58.95
N GLY A 3 19.60 3.86 57.84
CA GLY A 3 18.94 4.11 56.57
C GLY A 3 18.40 2.81 55.96
N LYS A 4 17.13 2.84 55.54
CA LYS A 4 16.43 1.71 54.96
C LYS A 4 16.76 1.62 53.47
N ALA A 5 17.36 0.52 53.04
CA ALA A 5 17.63 0.24 51.64
C ALA A 5 16.32 0.08 50.86
N ILE A 6 16.24 0.72 49.69
CA ILE A 6 15.12 0.63 48.74
C ILE A 6 15.37 -0.62 47.89
N PRO A 7 14.40 -1.55 47.76
CA PRO A 7 14.62 -2.78 47.01
C PRO A 7 14.58 -2.51 45.49
N ASP A 8 15.57 -3.05 44.78
CA ASP A 8 15.62 -3.12 43.33
C ASP A 8 14.41 -3.91 42.80
N LYS A 9 13.49 -3.20 42.14
CA LYS A 9 12.41 -3.84 41.39
C LYS A 9 12.98 -4.35 40.08
N SER A 10 13.39 -5.61 40.05
CA SER A 10 13.69 -6.33 38.82
C SER A 10 12.44 -6.35 37.94
N ALA A 11 12.51 -5.58 36.85
CA ALA A 11 11.44 -5.49 35.86
C ALA A 11 11.17 -6.87 35.28
N THR A 12 9.99 -7.42 35.60
CA THR A 12 9.47 -8.62 34.97
C THR A 12 9.28 -8.32 33.48
N GLN A 13 10.05 -9.02 32.63
CA GLN A 13 9.95 -8.90 31.18
C GLN A 13 8.57 -9.42 30.73
N ALA A 14 7.63 -8.49 30.54
CA ALA A 14 6.41 -8.77 29.81
C ALA A 14 6.79 -9.14 28.37
N LYS A 15 6.57 -10.40 27.97
CA LYS A 15 6.69 -10.83 26.58
C LYS A 15 5.71 -10.02 25.75
N LYS A 16 6.22 -8.99 25.06
CA LYS A 16 5.49 -8.18 24.11
C LYS A 16 5.09 -9.11 22.96
N ASN A 17 3.79 -9.34 22.80
CA ASN A 17 3.28 -10.01 21.60
C ASN A 17 3.57 -9.09 20.41
N GLU A 18 4.69 -9.35 19.73
CA GLU A 18 5.00 -8.76 18.43
C GLU A 18 3.98 -9.32 17.43
N GLY A 19 2.84 -8.65 17.32
CA GLY A 19 1.85 -8.93 16.30
C GLY A 19 2.49 -8.71 14.93
N LYS A 20 3.06 -9.75 14.34
CA LYS A 20 3.60 -9.70 12.97
C LYS A 20 2.46 -9.32 12.04
N ILE A 21 2.50 -8.11 11.49
CA ILE A 21 1.55 -7.67 10.46
C ILE A 21 1.66 -8.66 9.31
N ARG A 22 0.60 -9.43 9.08
CA ARG A 22 0.58 -10.39 7.98
C ARG A 22 0.53 -9.63 6.67
N LEU A 23 1.53 -9.89 5.82
CA LEU A 23 1.55 -9.41 4.44
C LEU A 23 0.25 -9.82 3.74
N PRO A 24 -0.34 -8.92 2.93
CA PRO A 24 -1.54 -9.25 2.18
C PRO A 24 -1.24 -10.38 1.19
N ARG A 25 -2.16 -11.35 1.09
CA ARG A 25 -2.02 -12.50 0.17
C ARG A 25 -2.19 -12.12 -1.30
N SER A 26 -2.67 -10.91 -1.57
CA SER A 26 -2.98 -10.35 -2.88
C SER A 26 -2.72 -8.84 -2.88
N ALA A 27 -2.44 -8.27 -4.04
CA ALA A 27 -2.46 -6.83 -4.28
C ALA A 27 -3.71 -6.45 -5.07
N ALA A 28 -4.01 -5.15 -5.17
CA ALA A 28 -5.17 -4.68 -5.92
C ALA A 28 -4.92 -3.33 -6.60
N VAL A 29 -5.66 -3.11 -7.68
CA VAL A 29 -5.80 -1.80 -8.34
C VAL A 29 -7.28 -1.46 -8.35
N VAL A 30 -7.63 -0.21 -8.02
CA VAL A 30 -9.01 0.26 -7.96
C VAL A 30 -9.24 1.30 -9.03
N ILE A 31 -10.27 1.11 -9.84
CA ILE A 31 -10.74 2.08 -10.84
C ILE A 31 -12.04 2.67 -10.31
N THR A 32 -12.12 3.99 -10.23
CA THR A 32 -13.33 4.72 -9.86
C THR A 32 -13.71 5.62 -11.03
N SER A 33 -14.98 5.62 -11.44
CA SER A 33 -15.47 6.53 -12.47
C SER A 33 -16.69 7.26 -11.94
N ALA A 34 -16.80 8.57 -12.21
CA ALA A 34 -17.97 9.36 -11.84
C ALA A 34 -19.24 8.92 -12.63
N GLY A 35 -19.07 8.47 -13.87
CA GLY A 35 -20.16 8.02 -14.75
C GLY A 35 -20.56 6.55 -14.57
N GLY A 36 -19.73 5.74 -13.90
CA GLY A 36 -20.06 4.34 -13.61
C GLY A 36 -19.96 3.39 -14.81
N GLU A 37 -19.35 3.81 -15.92
CA GLU A 37 -19.23 3.04 -17.17
C GLU A 37 -18.06 2.05 -17.14
N TYR A 38 -18.04 1.18 -16.14
CA TYR A 38 -16.91 0.28 -15.91
C TYR A 38 -16.74 -0.80 -16.97
N GLU A 39 -17.79 -1.15 -17.72
CA GLU A 39 -17.69 -2.14 -18.80
C GLU A 39 -16.85 -1.63 -19.97
N GLU A 40 -17.04 -0.36 -20.35
CA GLU A 40 -16.30 0.27 -21.44
C GLU A 40 -14.85 0.48 -21.05
N LEU A 41 -14.61 1.00 -19.83
CA LEU A 41 -13.27 1.13 -19.27
C LEU A 41 -12.53 -0.22 -19.22
N LEU A 42 -13.23 -1.31 -18.89
CA LEU A 42 -12.63 -2.64 -18.88
C LEU A 42 -12.37 -3.18 -20.29
N LYS A 43 -13.23 -2.92 -21.27
CA LYS A 43 -13.00 -3.30 -22.67
C LYS A 43 -11.77 -2.58 -23.21
N GLU A 44 -11.69 -1.27 -23.01
CA GLU A 44 -10.57 -0.44 -23.42
C GLU A 44 -9.27 -0.87 -22.74
N ALA A 45 -9.30 -1.13 -21.43
CA ALA A 45 -8.14 -1.65 -20.69
C ALA A 45 -7.68 -3.01 -21.23
N ARG A 46 -8.60 -3.93 -21.54
CA ARG A 46 -8.25 -5.26 -22.09
C ARG A 46 -7.64 -5.18 -23.49
N SER A 47 -8.07 -4.23 -24.31
CA SER A 47 -7.54 -4.05 -25.67
C SER A 47 -6.15 -3.43 -25.68
N ASN A 48 -5.83 -2.57 -24.71
CA ASN A 48 -4.56 -1.83 -24.67
C ASN A 48 -3.51 -2.45 -23.73
N ILE A 49 -3.91 -3.28 -22.76
CA ILE A 49 -3.00 -3.82 -21.74
C ILE A 49 -2.85 -5.33 -21.88
N ASN A 50 -1.65 -5.78 -22.21
CA ASN A 50 -1.30 -7.19 -22.23
C ASN A 50 -0.92 -7.70 -20.83
N LEU A 51 -1.80 -8.49 -20.21
CA LEU A 51 -1.58 -9.06 -18.88
C LEU A 51 -0.38 -10.02 -18.81
N ALA A 52 -0.03 -10.66 -19.92
CA ALA A 52 1.10 -11.59 -19.99
C ALA A 52 2.44 -10.86 -19.84
N GLU A 53 2.58 -9.69 -20.47
CA GLU A 53 3.77 -8.83 -20.36
C GLU A 53 3.95 -8.30 -18.93
N LEU A 54 2.84 -8.10 -18.22
CA LEU A 54 2.84 -7.71 -16.81
C LEU A 54 3.13 -8.90 -15.86
N GLY A 55 3.33 -10.11 -16.38
CA GLY A 55 3.59 -11.31 -15.59
C GLY A 55 2.37 -11.81 -14.81
N ILE A 56 1.16 -11.42 -15.21
CA ILE A 56 -0.11 -11.81 -14.60
C ILE A 56 -0.64 -13.05 -15.33
N THR A 57 -0.23 -14.22 -14.88
CA THR A 57 -0.56 -15.51 -15.52
C THR A 57 -1.74 -16.25 -14.89
N LYS A 58 -2.00 -16.02 -13.59
CA LYS A 58 -3.09 -16.67 -12.84
C LYS A 58 -4.46 -15.99 -13.03
N GLY A 59 -4.54 -14.98 -13.88
CA GLY A 59 -5.74 -14.18 -14.12
C GLY A 59 -6.01 -13.14 -13.03
N LEU A 60 -6.93 -12.23 -13.34
CA LEU A 60 -7.39 -11.15 -12.45
C LEU A 60 -8.72 -11.54 -11.79
N LYS A 61 -8.95 -11.04 -10.57
CA LYS A 61 -10.24 -11.20 -9.88
C LYS A 61 -10.92 -9.84 -9.72
N PRO A 62 -11.75 -9.41 -10.69
CA PRO A 62 -12.51 -8.18 -10.56
C PRO A 62 -13.62 -8.33 -9.51
N LYS A 63 -13.83 -7.30 -8.69
CA LYS A 63 -14.85 -7.21 -7.65
C LYS A 63 -15.43 -5.80 -7.62
N ARG A 64 -16.71 -5.70 -7.23
CA ARG A 64 -17.34 -4.40 -6.97
C ARG A 64 -16.99 -3.91 -5.57
N ALA A 65 -16.52 -2.67 -5.46
CA ALA A 65 -16.35 -1.99 -4.18
C ALA A 65 -17.70 -1.49 -3.65
N MET A 66 -17.83 -1.39 -2.32
CA MET A 66 -18.99 -0.73 -1.70
C MET A 66 -19.12 0.74 -2.10
N THR A 67 -18.01 1.40 -2.42
CA THR A 67 -17.97 2.79 -2.91
C THR A 67 -18.39 2.94 -4.38
N GLY A 68 -18.83 1.86 -5.04
CA GLY A 68 -19.19 1.84 -6.47
C GLY A 68 -18.02 1.55 -7.41
N GLY A 69 -16.78 1.77 -6.95
CA GLY A 69 -15.56 1.46 -7.69
C GLY A 69 -15.40 0.00 -8.11
N LEU A 70 -14.46 -0.24 -9.03
CA LEU A 70 -14.06 -1.55 -9.48
C LEU A 70 -12.69 -1.92 -8.89
N ILE A 71 -12.64 -3.00 -8.12
CA ILE A 71 -11.40 -3.55 -7.54
C ILE A 71 -10.91 -4.67 -8.44
N ILE A 72 -9.67 -4.58 -8.90
CA ILE A 72 -8.98 -5.61 -9.66
C ILE A 72 -7.95 -6.25 -8.73
N GLU A 73 -8.26 -7.44 -8.20
CA GLU A 73 -7.36 -8.19 -7.32
C GLU A 73 -6.36 -9.02 -8.14
N ILE A 74 -5.09 -8.95 -7.76
CA ILE A 74 -3.96 -9.70 -8.34
C ILE A 74 -3.47 -10.71 -7.29
N PRO A 75 -3.82 -12.00 -7.43
CA PRO A 75 -3.36 -13.05 -6.53
C PRO A 75 -1.95 -13.54 -6.90
N GLY A 76 -1.20 -14.03 -5.91
CA GLY A 76 0.09 -14.72 -6.11
C GLY A 76 1.30 -13.98 -5.54
N SER A 77 2.49 -14.55 -5.76
CA SER A 77 3.77 -13.93 -5.38
C SER A 77 4.18 -12.83 -6.36
N GLY A 78 4.91 -11.82 -5.86
CA GLY A 78 5.25 -10.62 -6.64
C GLY A 78 4.02 -9.82 -7.07
N ASN A 79 2.92 -9.91 -6.31
CA ASN A 79 1.67 -9.25 -6.65
C ASN A 79 1.77 -7.72 -6.57
N SER A 80 2.60 -7.18 -5.67
CA SER A 80 2.81 -5.73 -5.53
C SER A 80 3.36 -5.13 -6.81
N ASP A 81 4.51 -5.62 -7.29
CA ASP A 81 5.16 -5.08 -8.49
C ASP A 81 4.25 -5.19 -9.73
N LYS A 82 3.47 -6.27 -9.82
CA LYS A 82 2.50 -6.47 -10.91
C LYS A 82 1.33 -5.50 -10.81
N ALA A 83 0.87 -5.21 -9.60
CA ALA A 83 -0.18 -4.23 -9.35
C ALA A 83 0.30 -2.81 -9.64
N ASP A 84 1.54 -2.48 -9.29
CA ASP A 84 2.16 -1.19 -9.59
C ASP A 84 2.25 -0.97 -11.10
N LYS A 85 2.82 -1.94 -11.84
CA LYS A 85 2.87 -1.86 -13.31
C LYS A 85 1.49 -1.78 -13.96
N LEU A 86 0.51 -2.52 -13.44
CA LEU A 86 -0.86 -2.44 -13.95
C LEU A 86 -1.49 -1.06 -13.68
N ALA A 87 -1.27 -0.50 -12.48
CA ALA A 87 -1.78 0.81 -12.10
C ALA A 87 -1.15 1.92 -12.96
N GLU A 88 0.16 1.85 -13.21
CA GLU A 88 0.86 2.78 -14.11
C GLU A 88 0.28 2.74 -15.53
N ARG A 89 0.11 1.54 -16.11
CA ARG A 89 -0.46 1.38 -17.45
C ARG A 89 -1.90 1.88 -17.54
N LEU A 90 -2.72 1.61 -16.53
CA LEU A 90 -4.10 2.10 -16.47
C LEU A 90 -4.15 3.62 -16.30
N THR A 91 -3.23 4.19 -15.52
CA THR A 91 -3.14 5.65 -15.33
C THR A 91 -2.74 6.34 -16.62
N GLN A 92 -1.77 5.80 -17.36
CA GLN A 92 -1.39 6.28 -18.68
C GLN A 92 -2.52 6.15 -19.69
N LEU A 93 -3.25 5.03 -19.67
CA LEU A 93 -4.36 4.79 -20.60
C LEU A 93 -5.51 5.79 -20.39
N PHE A 94 -5.82 6.11 -19.13
CA PHE A 94 -6.88 7.05 -18.79
C PHE A 94 -6.37 8.47 -18.54
N GLU A 95 -5.16 8.78 -18.97
CA GLU A 95 -4.59 10.12 -18.85
C GLU A 95 -5.47 11.13 -19.62
N GLY A 96 -5.86 12.22 -18.95
CA GLY A 96 -6.78 13.22 -19.52
C GLY A 96 -8.27 12.95 -19.31
N ARG A 97 -8.68 11.77 -18.81
CA ARG A 97 -10.07 11.52 -18.37
C ARG A 97 -10.25 11.94 -16.92
N SER A 98 -10.83 13.11 -16.69
CA SER A 98 -11.07 13.65 -15.34
C SER A 98 -12.11 12.87 -14.54
N ASP A 99 -12.97 12.10 -15.21
CA ASP A 99 -14.02 11.30 -14.58
C ASP A 99 -13.48 9.97 -14.04
N VAL A 100 -12.29 9.52 -14.45
CA VAL A 100 -11.69 8.23 -14.07
C VAL A 100 -10.50 8.44 -13.14
N LYS A 101 -10.50 7.71 -12.03
CA LYS A 101 -9.40 7.67 -11.07
C LYS A 101 -8.91 6.24 -10.87
N VAL A 102 -7.61 6.03 -11.09
CA VAL A 102 -6.92 4.78 -10.76
C VAL A 102 -6.20 4.95 -9.43
N SER A 103 -6.32 3.99 -8.52
CA SER A 103 -5.60 4.00 -7.24
C SER A 103 -5.07 2.61 -6.87
N ARG A 104 -3.92 2.59 -6.18
CA ARG A 104 -3.30 1.36 -5.65
C ARG A 104 -3.43 1.34 -4.13
N PRO A 105 -4.42 0.62 -3.57
CA PRO A 105 -4.53 0.49 -2.12
C PRO A 105 -3.36 -0.32 -1.54
N MET A 106 -2.78 0.18 -0.45
CA MET A 106 -1.70 -0.47 0.29
C MET A 106 -2.04 -0.58 1.76
N LYS A 107 -1.49 -1.59 2.44
CA LYS A 107 -1.49 -1.60 3.91
C LYS A 107 -0.44 -0.61 4.39
N THR A 108 -0.85 0.31 5.24
CA THR A 108 0.03 1.28 5.89
C THR A 108 0.07 1.03 7.40
N ALA A 109 1.08 1.58 8.06
CA ALA A 109 1.19 1.60 9.52
C ALA A 109 1.51 3.03 9.98
N GLU A 110 1.05 3.40 11.18
CA GLU A 110 1.39 4.68 11.79
C GLU A 110 2.72 4.56 12.53
N ILE A 111 3.62 5.50 12.31
CA ILE A 111 4.92 5.60 12.99
C ILE A 111 4.98 6.97 13.67
N ARG A 112 5.45 6.99 14.92
CA ARG A 112 5.73 8.23 15.67
C ARG A 112 7.23 8.32 15.90
N VAL A 113 7.80 9.46 15.51
CA VAL A 113 9.21 9.78 15.71
C VAL A 113 9.28 10.88 16.77
N LEU A 114 10.13 10.71 17.76
CA LEU A 114 10.34 11.64 18.88
C LEU A 114 11.77 12.17 18.86
N ASP A 115 12.03 13.21 19.65
CA ASP A 115 13.37 13.78 19.87
C ASP A 115 14.06 14.24 18.57
N LEU A 116 13.28 14.89 17.70
CA LEU A 116 13.78 15.55 16.49
C LEU A 116 14.38 16.91 16.83
N ASP A 117 15.49 17.25 16.17
CA ASP A 117 16.11 18.57 16.25
C ASP A 117 15.44 19.57 15.30
N ASP A 118 15.56 20.87 15.59
CA ASP A 118 14.95 21.97 14.82
C ASP A 118 15.44 22.03 13.35
N SER A 119 16.57 21.39 13.03
CA SER A 119 17.11 21.29 11.67
C SER A 119 16.39 20.25 10.78
N VAL A 120 15.53 19.39 11.34
CA VAL A 120 14.93 18.27 10.61
C VAL A 120 13.65 18.69 9.88
N THR A 121 13.62 18.52 8.55
CA THR A 121 12.43 18.75 7.73
C THR A 121 11.61 17.47 7.54
N ALA A 122 10.33 17.64 7.19
CA ALA A 122 9.44 16.52 6.86
C ALA A 122 9.96 15.70 5.66
N GLU A 123 10.64 16.35 4.71
CA GLU A 123 11.21 15.72 3.53
C GLU A 123 12.39 14.81 3.89
N ASN A 124 13.31 15.32 4.71
CA ASN A 124 14.47 14.56 5.19
C ASN A 124 14.02 13.33 6.00
N LEU A 125 12.97 13.47 6.81
CA LEU A 125 12.39 12.34 7.54
C LEU A 125 11.75 11.31 6.63
N ALA A 126 10.95 11.76 5.65
CA ALA A 126 10.30 10.86 4.72
C ALA A 126 11.32 10.05 3.91
N GLU A 127 12.40 10.69 3.47
CA GLU A 127 13.50 10.02 2.75
C GLU A 127 14.21 9.00 3.64
N ALA A 128 14.63 9.40 4.85
CA ALA A 128 15.32 8.48 5.77
C ALA A 128 14.44 7.26 6.13
N ILE A 129 13.13 7.46 6.35
CA ILE A 129 12.19 6.37 6.63
C ILE A 129 12.01 5.48 5.41
N ALA A 130 11.89 6.06 4.20
CA ALA A 130 11.75 5.32 2.95
C ALA A 130 12.99 4.45 2.67
N GLU A 131 14.19 4.99 2.86
CA GLU A 131 15.46 4.28 2.72
C GLU A 131 15.58 3.11 3.71
N LEU A 132 15.33 3.36 5.00
CA LEU A 132 15.35 2.31 6.03
C LEU A 132 14.27 1.24 5.80
N GLY A 133 13.10 1.66 5.31
CA GLY A 133 11.97 0.78 5.02
C GLY A 133 12.07 0.05 3.68
N GLY A 134 13.04 0.38 2.83
CA GLY A 134 13.14 -0.16 1.47
C GLY A 134 11.90 0.11 0.61
N CYS A 135 11.23 1.25 0.82
CA CYS A 135 9.98 1.62 0.15
C CYS A 135 10.17 2.92 -0.65
N SER A 136 9.27 3.19 -1.59
CA SER A 136 9.22 4.49 -2.27
C SER A 136 8.70 5.57 -1.31
N ARG A 137 9.15 6.81 -1.49
CA ARG A 137 8.58 7.98 -0.81
C ARG A 137 7.08 8.08 -1.13
N ALA A 138 6.27 8.32 -0.10
CA ALA A 138 4.82 8.44 -0.20
C ALA A 138 4.38 9.83 -0.67
#